data_AF-A0A8H7ICC1-F1
#
_entry.id   AF-A0A8H7ICC1-F1
#
_cell.length_a   1.000
_cell.length_b   1.000
_cell.length_c   1.000
_cell.angle_alpha   90.00
_cell.angle_beta   90.00
_cell.angle_gamma   90.00
#
_symmetry.space_group_name_H-M   'P 1'
#
loop_
_entity.id
_entity.type
_entity.pdbx_description
1 polymer ?
#
loop_
_entity_poly.entity_id
_entity_poly.type
_entity_poly.pdbx_seq_one_letter_code
_entity_poly.pdbx_strand_id
1 'polypeptide(L)'
;MTLLSPNHKELSGGAPSRTSQAELAALSVRIGIAFEFMNPAARETESQQVERHMRIVYAIPEHREYMRTGTSSEPVLAEAASDYLHDVSGDGGIAVLAPRILADNSPYTIGLPLEDLEPIFHRPVAVLAFLRSLFAREHHEAILKATPVSDEEEGKSLEVVFKDAFISFSHFALAEDSDMLSSKALRTALFRGMAMQAKDNQPSIDAVIPIHMGSIDQAITTETTSAINLQFKNRKNSLDCSVDRTITVADTEKPVISIVFEFGETNDALPRIQVRHEHHCRTRSNRTHPDDKHYSFVTRGFGPKTYESIPAEATRYYRAILATGGLKDDFPRAKSACSWRLLRELKPTFDGTDCCAKWDSWA
;
A
#
# COMPACT_ATOMS: atom_id res chain seq x y z
N MET A 1 27.93 26.10 -56.95
CA MET A 1 29.08 26.71 -56.26
C MET A 1 28.53 27.63 -55.19
N THR A 2 28.69 27.27 -53.90
CA THR A 2 28.26 28.08 -52.71
C THR A 2 26.74 28.38 -52.61
N LEU A 3 26.10 28.54 -51.44
CA LEU A 3 26.50 28.43 -50.02
C LEU A 3 25.44 27.60 -49.25
N LEU A 4 25.85 26.98 -48.14
CA LEU A 4 24.96 26.56 -47.05
C LEU A 4 25.04 27.58 -45.91
N SER A 5 23.90 27.99 -45.36
CA SER A 5 23.64 27.99 -43.90
C SER A 5 22.20 28.42 -43.57
N PRO A 6 21.66 28.06 -42.40
CA PRO A 6 20.23 27.80 -42.27
C PRO A 6 19.47 28.79 -41.38
N ASN A 7 18.13 28.82 -41.56
CA ASN A 7 17.19 28.79 -40.44
C ASN A 7 15.76 28.56 -40.96
N HIS A 8 15.13 27.46 -40.54
CA HIS A 8 13.85 27.45 -39.83
C HIS A 8 13.52 26.01 -39.41
N LYS A 9 12.98 25.82 -38.20
CA LYS A 9 12.46 24.51 -37.76
C LYS A 9 11.02 24.37 -38.22
N GLU A 10 10.72 23.28 -38.92
CA GLU A 10 9.40 22.66 -38.85
C GLU A 10 9.53 21.35 -38.08
N LEU A 11 8.92 21.31 -36.89
CA LEU A 11 8.78 20.08 -36.12
C LEU A 11 7.49 19.40 -36.60
N SER A 12 7.63 18.39 -37.46
CA SER A 12 6.53 17.50 -37.83
C SER A 12 5.92 16.89 -36.57
N GLY A 13 4.65 17.17 -36.30
CA GLY A 13 3.99 16.81 -35.05
C GLY A 13 3.90 15.29 -34.84
N GLY A 14 4.76 14.75 -33.97
CA GLY A 14 4.60 13.41 -33.43
C GLY A 14 3.37 13.35 -32.53
N ALA A 15 2.49 12.37 -32.75
CA ALA A 15 1.28 12.21 -31.95
C ALA A 15 1.60 11.72 -30.53
N PRO A 16 0.92 12.24 -29.48
CA PRO A 16 1.05 11.72 -28.11
C PRO A 16 0.48 10.29 -27.99
N SER A 17 1.03 9.52 -27.04
CA SER A 17 0.96 8.05 -27.00
C SER A 17 -0.24 7.46 -26.24
N ARG A 18 -0.73 6.30 -26.71
CA ARG A 18 -1.93 5.57 -26.26
C ARG A 18 -1.76 4.71 -24.98
N THR A 19 -0.78 5.00 -24.13
CA THR A 19 -0.17 3.96 -23.28
C THR A 19 -0.80 3.78 -21.90
N SER A 20 -1.49 4.78 -21.34
CA SER A 20 -1.72 4.87 -19.88
C SER A 20 -2.84 4.00 -19.30
N GLN A 21 -3.99 3.82 -19.97
CA GLN A 21 -5.13 3.11 -19.37
C GLN A 21 -5.00 1.58 -19.34
N ALA A 22 -4.24 0.98 -20.25
CA ALA A 22 -3.96 -0.45 -20.20
C ALA A 22 -3.05 -0.78 -19.00
N GLU A 23 -2.11 0.09 -18.70
CA GLU A 23 -1.32 0.04 -17.47
C GLU A 23 -2.21 0.26 -16.22
N LEU A 24 -3.14 1.22 -16.25
CA LEU A 24 -4.12 1.42 -15.16
C LEU A 24 -5.03 0.21 -14.97
N ALA A 25 -5.45 -0.46 -16.05
CA ALA A 25 -6.28 -1.66 -15.99
C ALA A 25 -5.55 -2.82 -15.30
N ALA A 26 -4.35 -3.14 -15.79
CA ALA A 26 -3.51 -4.17 -15.21
C ALA A 26 -3.19 -3.86 -13.74
N LEU A 27 -2.88 -2.60 -13.42
CA LEU A 27 -2.68 -2.17 -12.04
C LEU A 27 -3.96 -2.29 -11.20
N SER A 28 -5.13 -1.96 -11.75
CA SER A 28 -6.41 -2.07 -11.05
C SER A 28 -6.78 -3.52 -10.74
N VAL A 29 -6.36 -4.50 -11.56
CA VAL A 29 -6.47 -5.93 -11.23
C VAL A 29 -5.49 -6.31 -10.11
N ARG A 30 -4.27 -5.75 -10.12
CA ARG A 30 -3.24 -6.01 -9.09
C ARG A 30 -3.52 -5.38 -7.72
N ILE A 31 -4.15 -4.19 -7.64
CA ILE A 31 -4.29 -3.41 -6.38
C ILE A 31 -5.70 -2.92 -6.04
N GLY A 32 -6.75 -3.32 -6.78
CA GLY A 32 -8.14 -3.04 -6.40
C GLY A 32 -8.61 -1.59 -6.55
N ILE A 33 -8.16 -0.86 -7.58
CA ILE A 33 -8.47 0.58 -7.74
C ILE A 33 -9.99 0.83 -7.87
N ALA A 34 -10.52 1.65 -6.95
CA ALA A 34 -11.86 2.22 -7.01
C ALA A 34 -11.83 3.62 -7.67
N PHE A 35 -12.94 4.03 -8.29
CA PHE A 35 -13.11 5.36 -8.88
C PHE A 35 -14.10 6.21 -8.08
N GLU A 36 -13.82 7.51 -7.96
CA GLU A 36 -14.69 8.45 -7.24
C GLU A 36 -15.88 8.88 -8.12
N PHE A 37 -17.08 8.35 -7.83
CA PHE A 37 -18.29 8.65 -8.62
C PHE A 37 -18.68 10.15 -8.65
N MET A 38 -18.25 10.95 -7.67
CA MET A 38 -18.48 12.40 -7.66
C MET A 38 -17.61 13.16 -8.68
N ASN A 39 -16.50 12.57 -9.12
CA ASN A 39 -15.53 13.20 -10.02
C ASN A 39 -15.85 12.83 -11.49
N PRO A 40 -16.18 13.81 -12.36
CA PRO A 40 -16.51 13.52 -13.77
C PRO A 40 -15.37 12.84 -14.54
N ALA A 41 -14.11 13.19 -14.28
CA ALA A 41 -12.97 12.57 -14.95
C ALA A 41 -12.75 11.12 -14.48
N ALA A 42 -13.03 10.83 -13.21
CA ALA A 42 -12.98 9.46 -12.69
C ALA A 42 -14.10 8.58 -13.29
N ARG A 43 -15.33 9.09 -13.43
CA ARG A 43 -16.44 8.38 -14.11
C ARG A 43 -16.16 8.11 -15.60
N GLU A 44 -15.55 9.07 -16.29
CA GLU A 44 -15.14 8.89 -17.69
C GLU A 44 -14.06 7.80 -17.82
N THR A 45 -13.09 7.80 -16.89
CA THR A 45 -12.04 6.79 -16.79
C THR A 45 -12.61 5.40 -16.46
N GLU A 46 -13.51 5.31 -15.48
CA GLU A 46 -14.25 4.09 -15.12
C GLU A 46 -15.02 3.51 -16.31
N SER A 47 -15.65 4.36 -17.12
CA SER A 47 -16.43 3.96 -18.29
C SER A 47 -15.56 3.33 -19.38
N GLN A 48 -14.36 3.88 -19.64
CA GLN A 48 -13.39 3.27 -20.55
C GLN A 48 -12.88 1.91 -20.05
N GLN A 49 -12.69 1.79 -18.73
CA GLN A 49 -12.23 0.55 -18.11
C GLN A 49 -13.28 -0.57 -18.25
N VAL A 50 -14.56 -0.23 -18.15
CA VAL A 50 -15.69 -1.13 -18.46
C VAL A 50 -15.72 -1.47 -19.96
N GLU A 51 -15.64 -0.47 -20.84
CA GLU A 51 -15.78 -0.65 -22.29
C GLU A 51 -14.67 -1.52 -22.90
N ARG A 52 -13.42 -1.40 -22.41
CA ARG A 52 -12.22 -1.92 -23.11
C ARG A 52 -11.23 -2.71 -22.25
N HIS A 53 -11.44 -2.83 -20.93
CA HIS A 53 -10.45 -3.39 -20.00
C HIS A 53 -11.01 -4.42 -19.00
N MET A 54 -12.12 -5.09 -19.33
CA MET A 54 -12.72 -6.17 -18.51
C MET A 54 -13.11 -5.76 -17.08
N ARG A 55 -13.26 -4.45 -16.79
CA ARG A 55 -13.78 -3.99 -15.50
C ARG A 55 -15.26 -4.35 -15.40
N ILE A 56 -15.64 -5.04 -14.33
CA ILE A 56 -16.97 -5.62 -14.17
C ILE A 56 -17.93 -4.54 -13.67
N VAL A 57 -19.10 -4.42 -14.30
CA VAL A 57 -20.23 -3.63 -13.78
C VAL A 57 -21.05 -4.51 -12.85
N TYR A 58 -21.14 -4.14 -11.57
CA TYR A 58 -21.97 -4.81 -10.57
C TYR A 58 -23.41 -4.27 -10.58
N ALA A 59 -23.58 -2.96 -10.76
CA ALA A 59 -24.89 -2.33 -10.83
C ALA A 59 -24.84 -0.99 -11.59
N ILE A 60 -25.96 -0.61 -12.20
CA ILE A 60 -26.22 0.74 -12.70
C ILE A 60 -27.45 1.28 -11.94
N PRO A 61 -27.31 2.34 -11.13
CA PRO A 61 -28.45 2.96 -10.44
C PRO A 61 -29.52 3.48 -11.41
N GLU A 62 -30.77 3.57 -10.95
CA GLU A 62 -31.92 3.99 -11.77
C GLU A 62 -31.74 5.37 -12.42
N HIS A 63 -31.06 6.29 -11.74
CA HIS A 63 -30.74 7.64 -12.23
C HIS A 63 -29.58 7.68 -13.26
N ARG A 64 -28.82 6.58 -13.42
CA ARG A 64 -27.79 6.36 -14.46
C ARG A 64 -26.62 7.35 -14.52
N GLU A 65 -26.38 8.14 -13.47
CA GLU A 65 -25.30 9.14 -13.44
C GLU A 65 -23.91 8.55 -13.19
N TYR A 66 -23.82 7.32 -12.68
CA TYR A 66 -22.57 6.58 -12.44
C TYR A 66 -22.81 5.07 -12.55
N MET A 67 -21.76 4.26 -12.51
CA MET A 67 -21.82 2.81 -12.42
C MET A 67 -21.19 2.33 -11.10
N ARG A 68 -21.61 1.18 -10.58
CA ARG A 68 -20.86 0.49 -9.51
C ARG A 68 -20.04 -0.61 -10.17
N THR A 69 -18.72 -0.48 -10.09
CA THR A 69 -17.79 -1.34 -10.83
C THR A 69 -16.64 -1.84 -9.97
N GLY A 70 -15.95 -2.88 -10.42
CA GLY A 70 -14.71 -3.35 -9.82
C GLY A 70 -13.90 -4.25 -10.75
N THR A 71 -12.72 -4.66 -10.31
CA THR A 71 -11.87 -5.59 -11.03
C THR A 71 -12.09 -7.03 -10.58
N SER A 72 -11.83 -7.97 -11.49
CA SER A 72 -11.87 -9.40 -11.19
C SER A 72 -10.68 -9.81 -10.33
N SER A 73 -10.94 -10.53 -9.24
CA SER A 73 -9.93 -11.13 -8.36
C SER A 73 -9.53 -12.54 -8.79
N GLU A 74 -9.56 -12.84 -10.10
CA GLU A 74 -9.19 -14.15 -10.64
C GLU A 74 -7.68 -14.28 -10.85
N PRO A 75 -7.03 -15.35 -10.33
CA PRO A 75 -5.58 -15.55 -10.40
C PRO A 75 -4.96 -15.39 -11.80
N VAL A 76 -5.64 -15.89 -12.82
CA VAL A 76 -5.16 -15.83 -14.22
C VAL A 76 -5.13 -14.40 -14.76
N LEU A 77 -6.05 -13.54 -14.33
CA LEU A 77 -6.08 -12.13 -14.72
C LEU A 77 -5.04 -11.32 -13.93
N ALA A 78 -4.78 -11.68 -12.68
CA ALA A 78 -3.69 -11.11 -11.90
C ALA A 78 -2.31 -11.49 -12.47
N GLU A 79 -2.13 -12.73 -12.92
CA GLU A 79 -0.92 -13.19 -13.62
C GLU A 79 -0.72 -12.43 -14.93
N ALA A 80 -1.74 -12.42 -15.81
CA ALA A 80 -1.75 -11.67 -17.06
C ALA A 80 -1.42 -10.18 -16.88
N ALA A 81 -1.98 -9.54 -15.84
CA ALA A 81 -1.70 -8.16 -15.50
C ALA A 81 -0.27 -7.95 -14.95
N SER A 82 0.33 -8.97 -14.33
CA SER A 82 1.71 -8.92 -13.84
C SER A 82 2.70 -8.95 -15.00
N ASP A 83 2.48 -9.87 -15.94
CA ASP A 83 3.29 -10.08 -17.14
C ASP A 83 3.27 -8.85 -18.05
N TYR A 84 2.07 -8.35 -18.38
CA TYR A 84 1.90 -7.09 -19.12
C TYR A 84 2.59 -5.89 -18.43
N LEU A 85 2.48 -5.78 -17.10
CA LEU A 85 3.17 -4.72 -16.37
C LEU A 85 4.69 -4.90 -16.37
N HIS A 86 5.22 -6.13 -16.37
CA HIS A 86 6.66 -6.38 -16.44
C HIS A 86 7.22 -5.95 -17.80
N ASP A 87 6.59 -6.38 -18.89
CA ASP A 87 6.98 -6.02 -20.27
C ASP A 87 7.00 -4.50 -20.50
N VAL A 88 5.97 -3.77 -20.06
CA VAL A 88 5.92 -2.29 -20.21
C VAL A 88 6.75 -1.53 -19.17
N SER A 89 7.32 -2.22 -18.17
CA SER A 89 8.23 -1.63 -17.18
C SER A 89 9.66 -1.50 -17.67
N GLY A 90 10.17 -2.55 -18.34
CA GLY A 90 11.60 -2.87 -18.26
C GLY A 90 12.08 -3.03 -16.80
N ASP A 91 13.32 -2.64 -16.52
CA ASP A 91 13.99 -2.88 -15.23
C ASP A 91 13.29 -2.26 -13.99
N GLY A 92 12.41 -1.27 -14.16
CA GLY A 92 11.78 -0.54 -13.04
C GLY A 92 10.62 -1.27 -12.34
N GLY A 93 10.05 -2.28 -12.98
CA GLY A 93 8.92 -3.07 -12.48
C GLY A 93 7.67 -2.28 -12.03
N ILE A 94 6.79 -2.98 -11.32
CA ILE A 94 5.60 -2.40 -10.68
C ILE A 94 5.94 -1.31 -9.64
N ALA A 95 7.16 -1.30 -9.10
CA ALA A 95 7.66 -0.29 -8.16
C ALA A 95 7.81 1.11 -8.78
N VAL A 96 8.21 1.19 -10.06
CA VAL A 96 8.21 2.46 -10.82
C VAL A 96 6.87 2.68 -11.50
N LEU A 97 6.28 1.63 -12.09
CA LEU A 97 5.04 1.76 -12.84
C LEU A 97 3.83 2.10 -11.98
N ALA A 98 3.54 1.36 -10.90
CA ALA A 98 2.33 1.61 -10.09
C ALA A 98 2.18 3.06 -9.63
N PRO A 99 3.19 3.69 -9.01
CA PRO A 99 3.07 5.08 -8.59
C PRO A 99 3.08 6.06 -9.78
N ARG A 100 3.78 5.75 -10.89
CA ARG A 100 3.69 6.53 -12.13
C ARG A 100 2.26 6.53 -12.67
N ILE A 101 1.69 5.34 -12.86
CA ILE A 101 0.32 5.12 -13.34
C ILE A 101 -0.69 5.87 -12.48
N LEU A 102 -0.60 5.77 -11.14
CA LEU A 102 -1.49 6.46 -10.21
C LEU A 102 -1.34 7.99 -10.22
N ALA A 103 -0.16 8.52 -10.52
CA ALA A 103 0.08 9.96 -10.63
C ALA A 103 -0.27 10.54 -12.01
N ASP A 104 -0.06 9.76 -13.07
CA ASP A 104 -0.15 10.23 -14.47
C ASP A 104 -1.53 9.95 -15.12
N ASN A 105 -2.35 9.04 -14.57
CA ASN A 105 -3.65 8.67 -15.18
C ASN A 105 -4.79 9.68 -14.95
N SER A 106 -4.80 10.70 -15.80
CA SER A 106 -6.01 11.03 -16.56
C SER A 106 -5.98 10.33 -17.95
N PRO A 107 -7.10 10.25 -18.68
CA PRO A 107 -7.49 9.01 -19.40
C PRO A 107 -6.87 8.64 -20.78
N TYR A 108 -7.29 7.43 -21.25
CA TYR A 108 -7.26 6.77 -22.59
C TYR A 108 -6.34 5.53 -22.93
N THR A 109 -6.90 4.64 -23.77
CA THR A 109 -6.67 3.18 -24.07
C THR A 109 -5.54 2.89 -25.12
N ILE A 110 -4.82 1.74 -25.28
CA ILE A 110 -5.04 0.23 -25.38
C ILE A 110 -3.62 -0.48 -25.28
N GLY A 111 -3.30 -1.76 -24.97
CA GLY A 111 -3.97 -3.07 -24.67
C GLY A 111 -3.45 -4.27 -25.55
N LEU A 112 -3.21 -5.50 -25.02
CA LEU A 112 -2.54 -6.67 -25.72
C LEU A 112 -2.98 -8.11 -25.27
N PRO A 113 -2.65 -9.21 -26.03
CA PRO A 113 -2.98 -10.63 -25.73
C PRO A 113 -1.81 -11.47 -25.16
N LEU A 114 -2.08 -12.74 -24.75
CA LEU A 114 -1.14 -13.68 -24.11
C LEU A 114 -1.33 -15.13 -24.63
N GLU A 115 -0.25 -15.93 -24.66
CA GLU A 115 -0.24 -17.38 -24.99
C GLU A 115 0.69 -18.17 -24.03
N ASP A 116 0.38 -19.44 -23.77
CA ASP A 116 1.21 -20.50 -23.14
C ASP A 116 2.22 -20.10 -22.03
N LEU A 117 1.70 -19.60 -20.91
CA LEU A 117 2.48 -19.27 -19.70
C LEU A 117 2.47 -20.39 -18.64
N GLU A 118 3.66 -20.80 -18.18
CA GLU A 118 3.81 -21.14 -16.76
C GLU A 118 3.60 -19.85 -15.94
N PRO A 119 2.85 -19.85 -14.83
CA PRO A 119 2.74 -18.67 -13.99
C PRO A 119 4.12 -18.32 -13.42
N ILE A 120 4.56 -17.08 -13.62
CA ILE A 120 5.83 -16.52 -13.16
C ILE A 120 5.63 -15.82 -11.80
N PHE A 121 4.56 -15.03 -11.68
CA PHE A 121 4.31 -14.15 -10.53
C PHE A 121 3.43 -14.80 -9.45
N HIS A 122 2.52 -15.72 -9.82
CA HIS A 122 1.72 -16.52 -8.90
C HIS A 122 2.52 -17.69 -8.31
N ARG A 123 3.67 -17.41 -7.68
CA ARG A 123 4.55 -18.39 -7.02
C ARG A 123 4.72 -18.07 -5.52
N PRO A 124 4.81 -19.09 -4.63
CA PRO A 124 5.14 -18.87 -3.22
C PRO A 124 6.49 -18.17 -3.02
N VAL A 125 6.52 -17.20 -2.10
CA VAL A 125 7.72 -16.44 -1.71
C VAL A 125 7.96 -16.62 -0.22
N ALA A 126 9.17 -16.98 0.20
CA ALA A 126 9.51 -17.10 1.62
C ALA A 126 9.33 -15.76 2.35
N VAL A 127 8.74 -15.77 3.54
CA VAL A 127 8.45 -14.56 4.35
C VAL A 127 9.73 -13.72 4.54
N LEU A 128 10.85 -14.37 4.85
CA LEU A 128 12.13 -13.71 5.05
C LEU A 128 12.70 -13.08 3.77
N ALA A 129 12.40 -13.64 2.60
CA ALA A 129 12.79 -13.06 1.32
C ALA A 129 11.93 -11.84 0.99
N PHE A 130 10.60 -11.93 1.18
CA PHE A 130 9.69 -10.79 1.01
C PHE A 130 10.07 -9.59 1.89
N LEU A 131 10.35 -9.81 3.19
CA LEU A 131 10.75 -8.73 4.10
C LEU A 131 12.09 -8.09 3.67
N ARG A 132 13.05 -8.87 3.17
CA ARG A 132 14.31 -8.36 2.62
C ARG A 132 14.10 -7.55 1.33
N SER A 133 13.19 -7.96 0.45
CA SER A 133 12.86 -7.20 -0.76
C SER A 133 12.03 -5.94 -0.48
N LEU A 134 11.24 -5.94 0.59
CA LEU A 134 10.44 -4.79 1.00
C LEU A 134 11.31 -3.67 1.57
N PHE A 135 12.18 -3.98 2.55
CA PHE A 135 12.92 -3.02 3.36
C PHE A 135 14.37 -2.83 2.92
N ALA A 136 14.91 -1.62 3.07
CA ALA A 136 16.29 -1.31 2.72
C ALA A 136 17.30 -2.16 3.51
N ARG A 137 18.32 -2.70 2.83
CA ARG A 137 19.38 -3.57 3.36
C ARG A 137 19.93 -3.22 4.75
N GLU A 138 20.07 -1.93 5.06
CA GLU A 138 20.55 -1.46 6.38
C GLU A 138 19.66 -1.90 7.55
N HIS A 139 18.36 -2.15 7.33
CA HIS A 139 17.42 -2.58 8.37
C HIS A 139 17.20 -4.10 8.43
N HIS A 140 17.75 -4.88 7.48
CA HIS A 140 17.50 -6.33 7.39
C HIS A 140 17.82 -7.07 8.68
N GLU A 141 18.95 -6.74 9.33
CA GLU A 141 19.35 -7.39 10.58
C GLU A 141 18.39 -7.08 11.74
N ALA A 142 17.93 -5.84 11.85
CA ALA A 142 16.99 -5.41 12.89
C ALA A 142 15.61 -6.07 12.75
N ILE A 143 15.15 -6.29 11.51
CA ILE A 143 13.87 -6.98 11.23
C ILE A 143 13.99 -8.48 11.53
N LEU A 144 15.07 -9.13 11.06
CA LEU A 144 15.23 -10.58 11.13
C LEU A 144 15.54 -11.07 12.54
N LYS A 145 16.29 -10.29 13.32
CA LYS A 145 16.61 -10.58 14.73
C LYS A 145 15.55 -10.07 15.71
N ALA A 146 14.48 -9.41 15.24
CA ALA A 146 13.39 -8.96 16.09
C ALA A 146 12.76 -10.12 16.86
N THR A 147 12.57 -9.93 18.16
CA THR A 147 11.82 -10.82 19.05
C THR A 147 10.36 -10.35 19.16
N PRO A 148 9.42 -11.16 19.68
CA PRO A 148 8.03 -10.73 19.82
C PRO A 148 7.83 -9.65 20.91
N VAL A 149 6.63 -9.06 20.94
CA VAL A 149 6.16 -8.09 21.93
C VAL A 149 5.81 -8.83 23.24
N SER A 150 6.85 -9.31 23.94
CA SER A 150 6.73 -10.13 25.15
C SER A 150 7.75 -9.73 26.22
N ASP A 151 7.42 -10.03 27.48
CA ASP A 151 8.33 -9.94 28.63
C ASP A 151 9.15 -11.24 28.85
N GLU A 152 9.26 -12.09 27.82
CA GLU A 152 10.13 -13.28 27.79
C GLU A 152 11.55 -12.93 27.28
N GLU A 153 12.55 -12.97 28.15
CA GLU A 153 13.97 -12.72 27.80
C GLU A 153 14.51 -13.69 26.71
N GLU A 154 13.89 -14.86 26.55
CA GLU A 154 14.27 -15.92 25.59
C GLU A 154 13.39 -15.94 24.33
N GLY A 155 12.71 -14.83 24.00
CA GLY A 155 11.92 -14.69 22.79
C GLY A 155 12.70 -15.05 21.52
N LYS A 156 12.19 -16.00 20.72
CA LYS A 156 12.84 -16.41 19.46
C LYS A 156 12.81 -15.27 18.44
N SER A 157 13.82 -15.20 17.58
CA SER A 157 13.88 -14.23 16.49
C SER A 157 12.92 -14.57 15.35
N LEU A 158 12.46 -13.54 14.63
CA LEU A 158 11.60 -13.66 13.46
C LEU A 158 12.20 -14.62 12.42
N GLU A 159 13.51 -14.53 12.16
CA GLU A 159 14.20 -15.42 11.22
C GLU A 159 14.16 -16.91 11.62
N VAL A 160 14.13 -17.23 12.92
CA VAL A 160 14.02 -18.63 13.40
C VAL A 160 12.59 -19.14 13.31
N VAL A 161 11.60 -18.28 13.55
CA VAL A 161 10.18 -18.65 13.60
C VAL A 161 9.53 -18.73 12.22
N PHE A 162 9.92 -17.85 11.29
CA PHE A 162 9.37 -17.81 9.92
C PHE A 162 10.31 -18.42 8.87
N LYS A 163 11.34 -19.19 9.28
CA LYS A 163 12.37 -19.77 8.40
C LYS A 163 11.83 -20.58 7.22
N ASP A 164 10.79 -21.39 7.44
CA ASP A 164 10.18 -22.25 6.43
C ASP A 164 8.89 -21.64 5.84
N ALA A 165 8.43 -20.52 6.38
CA ALA A 165 7.12 -19.95 6.09
C ALA A 165 7.10 -19.15 4.78
N PHE A 166 5.98 -19.21 4.06
CA PHE A 166 5.80 -18.50 2.79
C PHE A 166 4.50 -17.68 2.75
N ILE A 167 4.53 -16.65 1.92
CA ILE A 167 3.33 -15.96 1.41
C ILE A 167 3.11 -16.41 -0.03
N SER A 168 1.87 -16.35 -0.50
CA SER A 168 1.56 -16.48 -1.92
C SER A 168 0.50 -15.45 -2.25
N PHE A 169 0.87 -14.38 -2.97
CA PHE A 169 -0.10 -13.45 -3.51
C PHE A 169 0.37 -12.79 -4.81
N SER A 170 -0.60 -12.58 -5.70
CA SER A 170 -0.45 -11.94 -7.00
C SER A 170 -1.16 -10.59 -7.07
N HIS A 171 -2.20 -10.37 -6.25
CA HIS A 171 -3.00 -9.15 -6.23
C HIS A 171 -3.61 -8.90 -4.83
N PHE A 172 -4.12 -7.70 -4.62
CA PHE A 172 -5.01 -7.39 -3.50
C PHE A 172 -6.48 -7.52 -3.92
N ALA A 173 -7.27 -8.21 -3.11
CA ALA A 173 -8.73 -8.25 -3.19
C ALA A 173 -9.34 -7.46 -2.02
N LEU A 174 -10.47 -6.79 -2.25
CA LEU A 174 -11.18 -6.05 -1.21
C LEU A 174 -12.02 -7.00 -0.35
N ALA A 175 -11.91 -6.90 0.98
CA ALA A 175 -12.79 -7.57 1.92
C ALA A 175 -14.13 -6.82 2.02
N GLU A 176 -15.24 -7.51 1.78
CA GLU A 176 -16.60 -6.95 1.95
C GLU A 176 -16.96 -6.75 3.43
N ASP A 177 -16.52 -7.66 4.29
CA ASP A 177 -16.76 -7.67 5.72
C ASP A 177 -15.47 -7.86 6.55
N SER A 178 -15.60 -8.04 7.86
CA SER A 178 -14.47 -8.30 8.76
C SER A 178 -14.14 -9.79 8.87
N ASP A 179 -15.08 -10.67 8.54
CA ASP A 179 -14.92 -12.13 8.64
C ASP A 179 -13.98 -12.66 7.55
N MET A 180 -13.89 -11.96 6.42
CA MET A 180 -12.88 -12.13 5.38
C MET A 180 -11.43 -11.90 5.84
N LEU A 181 -11.22 -11.28 7.01
CA LEU A 181 -9.89 -11.16 7.63
C LEU A 181 -9.57 -12.35 8.56
N SER A 182 -10.53 -13.20 8.90
CA SER A 182 -10.31 -14.34 9.80
C SER A 182 -9.36 -15.39 9.19
N SER A 183 -8.59 -16.08 10.02
CA SER A 183 -7.66 -17.16 9.58
C SER A 183 -8.27 -18.19 8.62
N LYS A 184 -9.56 -18.53 8.75
CA LYS A 184 -10.29 -19.42 7.84
C LYS A 184 -10.48 -18.80 6.44
N ALA A 185 -10.72 -17.50 6.37
CA ALA A 185 -10.83 -16.75 5.12
C ALA A 185 -9.45 -16.44 4.50
N LEU A 186 -8.46 -16.07 5.31
CA LEU A 186 -7.07 -15.88 4.87
C LEU A 186 -6.47 -17.16 4.26
N ARG A 187 -6.87 -18.35 4.74
CA ARG A 187 -6.54 -19.63 4.10
C ARG A 187 -7.09 -19.73 2.67
N THR A 188 -8.30 -19.23 2.42
CA THR A 188 -8.89 -19.17 1.08
C THR A 188 -8.19 -18.12 0.22
N ALA A 189 -7.72 -17.02 0.81
CA ALA A 189 -6.89 -16.03 0.14
C ALA A 189 -5.52 -16.60 -0.28
N LEU A 190 -4.86 -17.44 0.54
CA LEU A 190 -3.67 -18.21 0.12
C LEU A 190 -3.93 -19.07 -1.12
N PHE A 191 -5.02 -19.85 -1.12
CA PHE A 191 -5.36 -20.73 -2.25
C PHE A 191 -5.74 -19.97 -3.54
N ARG A 192 -6.14 -18.70 -3.44
CA ARG A 192 -6.39 -17.80 -4.59
C ARG A 192 -5.24 -16.83 -4.87
N GLY A 193 -4.12 -16.94 -4.14
CA GLY A 193 -2.99 -16.01 -4.23
C GLY A 193 -3.42 -14.54 -4.11
N MET A 194 -4.18 -14.22 -3.07
CA MET A 194 -4.68 -12.88 -2.77
C MET A 194 -4.10 -12.37 -1.44
N ALA A 195 -3.68 -11.10 -1.42
CA ALA A 195 -3.68 -10.32 -0.19
C ALA A 195 -5.04 -9.63 -0.04
N MET A 196 -5.42 -9.24 1.18
CA MET A 196 -6.71 -8.58 1.45
C MET A 196 -6.50 -7.10 1.75
N GLN A 197 -7.20 -6.22 1.06
CA GLN A 197 -7.49 -4.87 1.55
C GLN A 197 -8.69 -4.95 2.50
N ALA A 198 -8.63 -4.27 3.64
CA ALA A 198 -9.78 -4.18 4.53
C ALA A 198 -10.84 -3.21 3.98
N LYS A 199 -12.09 -3.38 4.42
CA LYS A 199 -13.17 -2.41 4.19
C LYS A 199 -12.91 -1.07 4.88
N ASP A 200 -13.56 -0.02 4.39
CA ASP A 200 -13.59 1.30 5.03
C ASP A 200 -13.99 1.20 6.51
N ASN A 201 -13.24 1.91 7.37
CA ASN A 201 -13.42 1.93 8.83
C ASN A 201 -13.26 0.57 9.53
N GLN A 202 -12.59 -0.42 8.92
CA GLN A 202 -12.11 -1.58 9.67
C GLN A 202 -11.22 -1.13 10.83
N PRO A 203 -11.47 -1.55 12.08
CA PRO A 203 -10.58 -1.24 13.18
C PRO A 203 -9.21 -1.90 13.02
N SER A 204 -8.17 -1.13 13.37
CA SER A 204 -6.76 -1.53 13.54
C SER A 204 -5.98 -2.02 12.30
N ILE A 205 -6.62 -2.70 11.35
CA ILE A 205 -5.94 -3.33 10.19
C ILE A 205 -6.49 -2.73 8.89
N ASP A 206 -5.60 -2.17 8.06
CA ASP A 206 -5.96 -1.57 6.77
C ASP A 206 -5.76 -2.59 5.59
N ALA A 207 -4.84 -3.55 5.72
CA ALA A 207 -4.67 -4.68 4.80
C ALA A 207 -4.00 -5.89 5.48
N VAL A 208 -4.05 -7.07 4.84
CA VAL A 208 -3.46 -8.33 5.34
C VAL A 208 -2.80 -9.11 4.20
N ILE A 209 -1.58 -9.60 4.42
CA ILE A 209 -0.95 -10.62 3.57
C ILE A 209 -1.01 -11.96 4.32
N PRO A 210 -1.73 -12.98 3.81
CA PRO A 210 -1.73 -14.32 4.40
C PRO A 210 -0.35 -15.00 4.40
N ILE A 211 -0.05 -15.76 5.45
CA ILE A 211 1.16 -16.59 5.58
C ILE A 211 0.74 -18.06 5.75
N HIS A 212 1.43 -18.99 5.09
CA HIS A 212 1.46 -20.40 5.48
C HIS A 212 2.70 -20.71 6.31
N MET A 213 2.49 -21.23 7.51
CA MET A 213 3.51 -21.63 8.47
C MET A 213 3.89 -23.10 8.25
N GLY A 214 4.74 -23.36 7.26
CA GLY A 214 5.19 -24.70 6.90
C GLY A 214 5.89 -24.73 5.54
N SER A 215 6.52 -25.87 5.20
CA SER A 215 7.13 -26.02 3.87
C SER A 215 6.06 -26.09 2.76
N ILE A 216 6.48 -25.89 1.51
CA ILE A 216 5.60 -25.88 0.33
C ILE A 216 4.82 -27.19 0.13
N ASP A 217 5.39 -28.32 0.58
CA ASP A 217 4.79 -29.66 0.50
C ASP A 217 3.77 -29.93 1.63
N GLN A 218 3.64 -29.03 2.61
CA GLN A 218 2.70 -29.20 3.74
C GLN A 218 1.34 -28.59 3.42
N ALA A 219 0.27 -29.34 3.69
CA ALA A 219 -1.10 -28.92 3.42
C ALA A 219 -1.45 -27.61 4.14
N ILE A 220 -2.00 -26.65 3.38
CA ILE A 220 -2.43 -25.36 3.93
C ILE A 220 -3.74 -25.55 4.71
N THR A 221 -3.69 -25.40 6.03
CA THR A 221 -4.85 -25.54 6.92
C THR A 221 -5.10 -24.25 7.72
N THR A 222 -6.21 -24.19 8.48
CA THR A 222 -6.48 -23.01 9.33
C THR A 222 -5.45 -22.93 10.46
N GLU A 223 -4.91 -24.07 10.85
CA GLU A 223 -3.87 -24.27 11.87
C GLU A 223 -2.53 -23.72 11.35
N THR A 224 -2.14 -24.02 10.11
CA THR A 224 -0.91 -23.48 9.49
C THR A 224 -1.06 -22.04 8.96
N THR A 225 -2.26 -21.47 8.89
CA THR A 225 -2.46 -20.09 8.42
C THR A 225 -2.13 -19.06 9.52
N SER A 226 -1.32 -18.06 9.14
CA SER A 226 -1.06 -16.82 9.90
C SER A 226 -1.11 -15.60 8.97
N ALA A 227 -0.63 -14.43 9.41
CA ALA A 227 -0.79 -13.15 8.73
C ALA A 227 0.41 -12.20 8.91
N ILE A 228 0.65 -11.36 7.89
CA ILE A 228 1.26 -10.04 8.03
C ILE A 228 0.12 -9.01 8.01
N ASN A 229 -0.19 -8.42 9.15
CA ASN A 229 -1.15 -7.32 9.25
C ASN A 229 -0.47 -6.01 8.84
N LEU A 230 -1.14 -5.20 8.03
CA LEU A 230 -0.63 -3.93 7.52
C LEU A 230 -1.53 -2.79 7.99
N GLN A 231 -0.91 -1.71 8.47
CA GLN A 231 -1.61 -0.47 8.82
C GLN A 231 -0.90 0.72 8.15
N PHE A 232 -1.61 1.52 7.37
CA PHE A 232 -1.07 2.63 6.59
C PHE A 232 -1.48 3.98 7.19
N LYS A 233 -0.52 4.87 7.45
CA LYS A 233 -0.76 6.17 8.09
C LYS A 233 0.05 7.26 7.39
N ASN A 234 -0.64 8.22 6.78
CA ASN A 234 -0.01 9.35 6.09
C ASN A 234 -0.12 10.64 6.93
N ARG A 235 0.71 10.73 7.98
CA ARG A 235 0.72 11.84 8.96
C ARG A 235 2.15 12.29 9.27
N LYS A 236 2.34 13.59 9.51
CA LYS A 236 3.66 14.21 9.73
C LYS A 236 4.29 13.95 11.09
N ASN A 237 3.47 13.54 12.06
CA ASN A 237 3.89 13.14 13.39
C ASN A 237 3.40 11.72 13.61
N SER A 238 4.32 10.77 13.79
CA SER A 238 4.02 9.40 14.18
C SER A 238 3.37 9.39 15.57
N LEU A 239 2.31 8.59 15.74
CA LEU A 239 1.68 8.34 17.03
C LEU A 239 1.73 6.85 17.34
N ASP A 240 1.63 6.53 18.62
CA ASP A 240 1.53 5.14 19.03
C ASP A 240 0.25 4.50 18.49
N CYS A 241 0.38 3.36 17.80
CA CYS A 241 -0.70 2.60 17.20
C CYS A 241 -0.38 1.11 17.36
N SER A 242 -1.02 0.49 18.36
CA SER A 242 -1.05 -0.96 18.49
C SER A 242 -1.93 -1.58 17.40
N VAL A 243 -1.56 -2.78 16.95
CA VAL A 243 -2.29 -3.55 15.93
C VAL A 243 -2.94 -4.76 16.60
N ASP A 244 -4.27 -4.81 16.61
CA ASP A 244 -5.02 -5.94 17.15
C ASP A 244 -4.91 -7.14 16.20
N ARG A 245 -3.87 -7.95 16.44
CA ARG A 245 -3.63 -9.20 15.73
C ARG A 245 -4.75 -10.24 15.84
N THR A 246 -5.65 -10.12 16.84
CA THR A 246 -6.64 -11.17 17.12
C THR A 246 -7.75 -11.20 16.07
N ILE A 247 -7.94 -10.07 15.36
CA ILE A 247 -8.80 -9.92 14.18
C ILE A 247 -8.47 -10.96 13.10
N THR A 248 -7.17 -11.18 12.82
CA THR A 248 -6.72 -12.12 11.78
C THR A 248 -6.37 -13.49 12.35
N VAL A 249 -5.67 -13.52 13.49
CA VAL A 249 -5.19 -14.73 14.14
C VAL A 249 -5.58 -14.71 15.62
N ALA A 250 -6.78 -15.18 15.95
CA ALA A 250 -7.30 -15.18 17.32
C ALA A 250 -6.53 -16.11 18.30
N ASP A 251 -5.82 -17.11 17.77
CA ASP A 251 -5.00 -18.06 18.55
C ASP A 251 -3.72 -17.37 19.05
N THR A 252 -3.52 -17.29 20.37
CA THR A 252 -2.39 -16.56 21.01
C THR A 252 -1.05 -17.27 20.89
N GLU A 253 -1.05 -18.58 20.64
CA GLU A 253 0.20 -19.36 20.52
C GLU A 253 0.82 -19.25 19.13
N LYS A 254 0.07 -18.72 18.15
CA LYS A 254 0.53 -18.58 16.77
C LYS A 254 1.33 -17.30 16.53
N PRO A 255 2.54 -17.40 15.94
CA PRO A 255 3.32 -16.24 15.60
C PRO A 255 2.67 -15.45 14.46
N VAL A 256 2.69 -14.13 14.57
CA VAL A 256 2.06 -13.19 13.61
C VAL A 256 2.98 -11.98 13.39
N ILE A 257 2.90 -11.33 12.25
CA ILE A 257 3.64 -10.10 11.96
C ILE A 257 2.65 -8.95 11.83
N SER A 258 2.98 -7.75 12.34
CA SER A 258 2.26 -6.51 12.01
C SER A 258 3.24 -5.40 11.63
N ILE A 259 2.88 -4.60 10.63
CA ILE A 259 3.69 -3.49 10.12
C ILE A 259 2.84 -2.22 10.01
N VAL A 260 3.22 -1.19 10.76
CA VAL A 260 2.63 0.16 10.68
C VAL A 260 3.53 1.05 9.82
N PHE A 261 2.98 1.55 8.71
CA PHE A 261 3.66 2.39 7.74
C PHE A 261 3.29 3.86 7.95
N GLU A 262 4.16 4.61 8.62
CA GLU A 262 4.08 6.06 8.85
C GLU A 262 4.69 6.81 7.66
N PHE A 263 4.05 6.69 6.49
CA PHE A 263 4.56 7.25 5.23
C PHE A 263 4.79 8.77 5.29
N GLY A 264 3.94 9.49 6.01
CA GLY A 264 4.01 10.95 6.12
C GLY A 264 5.08 11.48 7.10
N GLU A 265 5.73 10.59 7.85
CA GLU A 265 6.69 10.98 8.90
C GLU A 265 8.01 11.47 8.30
N THR A 266 8.43 12.68 8.73
CA THR A 266 9.57 13.43 8.19
C THR A 266 10.62 13.79 9.23
N ASN A 267 10.43 13.41 10.49
CA ASN A 267 11.39 13.63 11.57
C ASN A 267 12.60 12.69 11.43
N ASP A 268 13.69 13.22 10.85
CA ASP A 268 14.95 12.50 10.65
C ASP A 268 15.65 12.06 11.96
N ALA A 269 15.20 12.51 13.13
CA ALA A 269 15.69 12.04 14.43
C ALA A 269 15.00 10.74 14.92
N LEU A 270 13.90 10.30 14.29
CA LEU A 270 13.26 9.01 14.60
C LEU A 270 13.87 7.88 13.76
N PRO A 271 14.04 6.67 14.33
CA PRO A 271 14.54 5.52 13.57
C PRO A 271 13.54 5.13 12.47
N ARG A 272 14.07 4.87 11.26
CA ARG A 272 13.29 4.53 10.06
C ARG A 272 12.49 3.24 10.22
N ILE A 273 13.03 2.28 10.96
CA ILE A 273 12.33 1.09 11.41
C ILE A 273 12.55 0.97 12.91
N GLN A 274 11.45 0.72 13.63
CA GLN A 274 11.43 0.50 15.07
C GLN A 274 10.67 -0.80 15.33
N VAL A 275 11.33 -1.78 15.93
CA VAL A 275 10.65 -2.93 16.52
C VAL A 275 9.89 -2.44 17.75
N ARG A 276 8.62 -2.83 17.91
CA ARG A 276 7.90 -2.63 19.16
C ARG A 276 8.36 -3.68 20.17
N HIS A 277 8.66 -3.22 21.37
CA HIS A 277 8.61 -4.04 22.58
C HIS A 277 7.79 -3.25 23.59
N GLU A 278 6.66 -3.80 23.99
CA GLU A 278 5.77 -3.24 25.01
C GLU A 278 5.81 -4.17 26.22
N HIS A 279 6.30 -3.66 27.35
CA HIS A 279 6.22 -4.35 28.63
C HIS A 279 4.77 -4.33 29.10
N HIS A 280 4.15 -5.51 29.26
CA HIS A 280 2.75 -5.61 29.65
C HIS A 280 2.63 -6.09 31.10
N CYS A 281 1.69 -5.53 31.85
CA CYS A 281 1.54 -5.87 33.26
C CYS A 281 1.07 -7.33 33.42
N ARG A 282 2.02 -8.26 33.66
CA ARG A 282 1.76 -9.69 33.92
C ARG A 282 0.60 -9.87 34.91
N THR A 283 -0.53 -10.33 34.39
CA THR A 283 -1.74 -10.56 35.18
C THR A 283 -1.55 -11.77 36.10
N ARG A 284 -2.35 -11.87 37.17
CA ARG A 284 -2.28 -13.02 38.11
C ARG A 284 -2.83 -14.34 37.54
N SER A 285 -3.21 -14.38 36.26
CA SER A 285 -3.59 -15.60 35.55
C SER A 285 -2.49 -16.02 34.58
N ASN A 286 -2.12 -17.30 34.60
CA ASN A 286 -1.18 -17.91 33.64
C ASN A 286 -1.81 -18.06 32.24
N ARG A 287 -2.30 -16.96 31.66
CA ARG A 287 -2.71 -16.87 30.26
C ARG A 287 -1.61 -16.11 29.52
N THR A 288 -1.21 -16.63 28.37
CA THR A 288 -0.39 -15.90 27.40
C THR A 288 -1.09 -14.60 27.01
N HIS A 289 -0.31 -13.53 26.93
CA HIS A 289 -0.75 -12.25 26.39
C HIS A 289 -0.97 -12.41 24.88
N PRO A 290 -1.96 -11.74 24.26
CA PRO A 290 -2.17 -11.85 22.81
C PRO A 290 -0.89 -11.56 22.02
N ASP A 291 -0.07 -10.63 22.50
CA ASP A 291 1.14 -10.18 21.83
C ASP A 291 2.41 -11.01 22.12
N ASP A 292 2.34 -12.04 22.98
CA ASP A 292 3.51 -12.84 23.38
C ASP A 292 4.23 -13.54 22.21
N LYS A 293 3.57 -13.68 21.06
CA LYS A 293 4.12 -14.24 19.81
C LYS A 293 3.95 -13.28 18.61
N HIS A 294 3.68 -12.00 18.87
CA HIS A 294 3.44 -10.94 17.88
C HIS A 294 4.74 -10.17 17.58
N TYR A 295 5.15 -10.14 16.32
CA TYR A 295 6.30 -9.35 15.85
C TYR A 295 5.78 -8.06 15.22
N SER A 296 5.92 -6.93 15.90
CA SER A 296 5.33 -5.67 15.46
C SER A 296 6.38 -4.60 15.12
N PHE A 297 6.20 -3.94 13.98
CA PHE A 297 7.13 -2.95 13.43
C PHE A 297 6.44 -1.62 13.14
N VAL A 298 7.13 -0.51 13.43
CA VAL A 298 6.74 0.83 12.96
C VAL A 298 7.82 1.33 11.98
N THR A 299 7.40 1.72 10.77
CA THR A 299 8.28 2.07 9.66
C THR A 299 7.95 3.48 9.15
N ARG A 300 8.96 4.32 8.88
CA ARG A 300 8.79 5.78 8.75
C ARG A 300 9.31 6.35 7.43
N GLY A 301 8.55 7.28 6.85
CA GLY A 301 8.79 7.83 5.52
C GLY A 301 8.39 6.86 4.40
N PHE A 302 8.73 7.20 3.16
CA PHE A 302 8.33 6.45 1.94
C PHE A 302 9.45 6.25 0.89
N GLY A 303 10.71 6.57 1.21
CA GLY A 303 11.81 6.57 0.24
C GLY A 303 12.73 5.33 0.27
N PRO A 304 13.73 5.27 -0.64
CA PRO A 304 14.70 4.17 -0.72
C PRO A 304 15.53 3.92 0.55
N LYS A 305 15.58 4.88 1.49
CA LYS A 305 16.22 4.70 2.80
C LYS A 305 15.42 3.82 3.76
N THR A 306 14.14 3.60 3.49
CA THR A 306 13.27 2.74 4.30
C THR A 306 12.93 1.47 3.53
N TYR A 307 12.66 1.57 2.22
CA TYR A 307 12.18 0.46 1.38
C TYR A 307 13.11 0.22 0.19
N GLU A 308 13.69 -0.99 0.07
CA GLU A 308 14.49 -1.39 -1.10
C GLU A 308 13.61 -1.47 -2.36
N SER A 309 12.34 -1.83 -2.15
CA SER A 309 11.26 -1.86 -3.14
C SER A 309 10.84 -0.50 -3.72
N ILE A 310 11.38 0.63 -3.25
CA ILE A 310 11.06 1.98 -3.79
C ILE A 310 12.34 2.63 -4.34
N PRO A 311 12.59 2.57 -5.66
CA PRO A 311 13.80 3.15 -6.24
C PRO A 311 13.77 4.68 -6.24
N ALA A 312 14.94 5.31 -6.36
CA ALA A 312 15.13 6.73 -6.12
C ALA A 312 14.27 7.62 -7.04
N GLU A 313 14.19 7.27 -8.32
CA GLU A 313 13.39 7.94 -9.35
C GLU A 313 11.87 7.81 -9.11
N ALA A 314 11.41 6.72 -8.48
CA ALA A 314 10.00 6.54 -8.13
C ALA A 314 9.55 7.47 -6.98
N THR A 315 10.49 7.93 -6.13
CA THR A 315 10.22 8.81 -4.98
C THR A 315 9.41 10.06 -5.33
N ARG A 316 9.51 10.58 -6.57
CA ARG A 316 8.70 11.74 -7.02
C ARG A 316 7.21 11.42 -7.14
N TYR A 317 6.87 10.21 -7.55
CA TYR A 317 5.50 9.75 -7.75
C TYR A 317 4.86 9.36 -6.42
N TYR A 318 5.59 8.62 -5.56
CA TYR A 318 5.17 8.39 -4.17
C TYR A 318 4.92 9.71 -3.44
N ARG A 319 5.77 10.73 -3.65
CA ARG A 319 5.55 12.07 -3.08
C ARG A 319 4.27 12.74 -3.59
N ALA A 320 3.86 12.51 -4.84
CA ALA A 320 2.60 13.05 -5.37
C ALA A 320 1.39 12.35 -4.76
N ILE A 321 1.41 11.01 -4.67
CA ILE A 321 0.33 10.20 -4.08
C ILE A 321 0.18 10.45 -2.57
N LEU A 322 1.30 10.58 -1.87
CA LEU A 322 1.34 10.84 -0.42
C LEU A 322 1.26 12.33 -0.07
N ALA A 323 1.19 13.23 -1.04
CA ALA A 323 0.97 14.65 -0.78
C ALA A 323 -0.49 14.88 -0.34
N THR A 324 -0.72 14.87 0.98
CA THR A 324 -1.87 15.55 1.56
C THR A 324 -1.70 17.05 1.31
N GLY A 325 -2.19 17.54 0.17
CA GLY A 325 -2.19 18.95 -0.18
C GLY A 325 -2.80 19.76 0.95
N GLY A 326 -2.01 20.64 1.57
CA GLY A 326 -2.56 21.64 2.45
C GLY A 326 -3.08 22.80 1.62
N LEU A 327 -4.01 23.60 2.17
CA LEU A 327 -4.45 24.83 1.49
C LEU A 327 -3.29 25.79 1.14
N LYS A 328 -2.11 25.65 1.78
CA LYS A 328 -0.90 26.40 1.43
C LYS A 328 -0.27 25.94 0.10
N ASP A 329 -0.45 24.68 -0.25
CA ASP A 329 0.07 24.08 -1.48
C ASP A 329 -0.92 24.35 -2.64
N ASP A 330 -2.23 24.27 -2.37
CA ASP A 330 -3.30 24.56 -3.33
C ASP A 330 -3.48 26.05 -3.65
N PHE A 331 -3.20 26.96 -2.69
CA PHE A 331 -3.45 28.39 -2.86
C PHE A 331 -2.39 29.04 -3.77
N PRO A 332 -2.74 29.53 -4.99
CA PRO A 332 -1.73 29.95 -5.97
C PRO A 332 -0.87 31.15 -5.55
N ARG A 333 -1.29 31.89 -4.50
CA ARG A 333 -0.56 33.04 -3.94
C ARG A 333 0.13 32.73 -2.60
N ALA A 334 0.25 31.46 -2.18
CA ALA A 334 0.84 31.10 -0.88
C ALA A 334 2.32 31.48 -0.72
N LYS A 335 3.04 31.70 -1.81
CA LYS A 335 4.41 32.24 -1.81
C LYS A 335 4.46 33.73 -1.41
N SER A 336 3.34 34.45 -1.50
CA SER A 336 3.18 35.80 -0.95
C SER A 336 2.76 35.70 0.52
N ALA A 337 3.66 36.06 1.44
CA ALA A 337 3.39 36.02 2.88
C ALA A 337 2.17 36.87 3.28
N CYS A 338 1.98 38.03 2.62
CA CYS A 338 0.80 38.88 2.84
C CYS A 338 -0.49 38.20 2.37
N SER A 339 -0.49 37.60 1.18
CA SER A 339 -1.67 36.89 0.64
C SER A 339 -2.00 35.64 1.45
N TRP A 340 -0.99 34.92 1.97
CA TRP A 340 -1.18 33.79 2.86
C TRP A 340 -1.73 34.21 4.23
N ARG A 341 -1.26 35.33 4.79
CA ARG A 341 -1.79 35.90 6.05
C ARG A 341 -3.27 36.27 5.91
N LEU A 342 -3.63 37.03 4.87
CA LEU A 342 -5.03 37.40 4.61
C LEU A 342 -5.94 36.18 4.42
N LEU A 343 -5.42 35.08 3.84
CA LEU A 343 -6.15 33.83 3.72
C LEU A 343 -6.31 33.10 5.08
N ARG A 344 -5.33 33.15 5.98
CA ARG A 344 -5.50 32.66 7.38
C ARG A 344 -6.58 33.48 8.10
N GLU A 345 -6.53 34.81 7.98
CA GLU A 345 -7.48 35.74 8.62
C GLU A 345 -8.93 35.59 8.15
N LEU A 346 -9.14 35.13 6.90
CA LEU A 346 -10.47 34.86 6.34
C LEU A 346 -11.09 33.52 6.81
N LYS A 347 -10.30 32.59 7.38
CA LYS A 347 -10.81 31.27 7.75
C LYS A 347 -11.66 31.31 9.04
N PRO A 348 -12.77 30.57 9.11
CA PRO A 348 -13.45 30.24 10.36
C PRO A 348 -12.71 29.12 11.13
N THR A 349 -11.38 29.23 11.27
CA THR A 349 -10.54 28.24 11.97
C THR A 349 -9.65 28.93 12.99
N PHE A 350 -9.83 28.57 14.26
CA PHE A 350 -8.99 29.05 15.35
C PHE A 350 -7.70 28.24 15.42
N ASP A 351 -6.57 28.93 15.50
CA ASP A 351 -5.26 28.33 15.73
C ASP A 351 -5.04 28.27 17.25
N GLY A 352 -4.84 27.06 17.80
CA GLY A 352 -4.78 26.87 19.26
C GLY A 352 -3.66 27.68 19.92
N THR A 353 -2.51 27.82 19.27
CA THR A 353 -1.38 28.57 19.83
C THR A 353 -1.61 30.07 19.75
N ASP A 354 -2.06 30.59 18.60
CA ASP A 354 -2.37 32.02 18.44
C ASP A 354 -3.57 32.44 19.33
N CYS A 355 -4.53 31.54 19.60
CA CYS A 355 -5.71 31.82 20.42
C CYS A 355 -5.44 31.71 21.93
N CYS A 356 -4.76 30.66 22.41
CA CYS A 356 -4.38 30.57 23.82
C CYS A 356 -3.48 31.74 24.21
N ALA A 357 -2.39 32.01 23.46
CA ALA A 357 -1.49 33.12 23.77
C ALA A 357 -2.20 34.49 23.83
N LYS A 358 -3.28 34.67 23.06
CA LYS A 358 -4.11 35.88 23.13
C LYS A 358 -4.96 35.94 24.40
N TRP A 359 -5.53 34.83 24.86
CA TRP A 359 -6.29 34.77 26.12
C TRP A 359 -5.37 34.82 27.35
N ASP A 360 -4.22 34.14 27.30
CA ASP A 360 -3.19 34.19 28.34
C ASP A 360 -2.61 35.61 28.50
N SER A 361 -2.64 36.44 27.44
CA SER A 361 -2.28 37.87 27.51
C SER A 361 -3.32 38.76 28.20
N TRP A 362 -4.48 38.20 28.58
CA TRP A 362 -5.58 38.89 29.28
C TRP A 362 -5.79 38.36 30.71
N ALA A 363 -4.90 37.49 31.20
CA ALA A 363 -4.88 36.92 32.55
C ALA A 363 -3.78 37.55 33.44
#